data_AF-A0A1U9KPY5-F1
#
_entry.id   AF-A0A1U9KPY5-F1
#
_cell.length_a   1.000
_cell.length_b   1.000
_cell.length_c   1.000
_cell.angle_alpha   90.00
_cell.angle_beta   90.00
_cell.angle_gamma   90.00
#
_symmetry.space_group_name_H-M   'P 1'
#
loop_
_entity.id
_entity.type
_entity.pdbx_description
1 polymer ?
#
loop_
_entity_poly.entity_id
_entity_poly.type
_entity_poly.pdbx_seq_one_letter_code
_entity_poly.pdbx_strand_id
1 'polypeptide(L)' 'MTTVYVRLAIDRLSAGNYLSILLKGTEPHRNVAAAIRALGHDILRDETLDEQAARYRLLVRKSAANTSASAPSA' A
#
# COMPACT_ATOMS: atom_id res chain seq x y z
N MET A 1 -7.52 -12.34 -1.42
CA MET A 1 -7.20 -11.74 -0.10
C MET A 1 -5.82 -11.08 -0.16
N THR A 2 -5.76 -9.78 -0.48
CA THR A 2 -4.48 -9.07 -0.72
C THR A 2 -4.30 -7.86 0.20
N THR A 3 -5.40 -7.22 0.59
CA THR A 3 -5.41 -6.00 1.41
C THR A 3 -4.83 -6.20 2.81
N VAL A 4 -5.06 -7.35 3.45
CA VAL A 4 -4.54 -7.64 4.80
C VAL A 4 -3.00 -7.68 4.80
N TYR A 5 -2.40 -8.37 3.82
CA TYR A 5 -0.94 -8.45 3.70
C TYR A 5 -0.32 -7.07 3.43
N VAL A 6 -0.96 -6.27 2.58
CA VAL A 6 -0.51 -4.90 2.30
C VAL A 6 -0.58 -4.04 3.55
N ARG A 7 -1.65 -4.13 4.35
CA ARG A 7 -1.79 -3.38 5.60
C ARG A 7 -0.66 -3.72 6.57
N LEU A 8 -0.42 -5.01 6.83
CA LEU A 8 0.64 -5.45 7.72
C LEU A 8 2.03 -5.00 7.25
N ALA A 9 2.27 -5.00 5.93
CA ALA A 9 3.53 -4.51 5.37
C ALA A 9 3.71 -2.99 5.58
N ILE A 10 2.66 -2.19 5.38
CA ILE A 10 2.71 -0.75 5.62
C ILE A 10 2.84 -0.43 7.12
N ASP A 11 2.15 -1.16 7.99
CA ASP A 11 2.21 -0.94 9.43
C ASP A 11 3.64 -1.12 9.98
N ARG A 12 4.43 -2.01 9.38
CA ARG A 12 5.84 -2.25 9.72
C ARG A 12 6.83 -1.20 9.18
N LEU A 13 6.43 -0.33 8.27
CA LEU A 13 7.32 0.71 7.72
C LEU A 13 7.43 1.91 8.68
N SER A 14 8.58 2.56 8.72
CA SER A 14 8.69 3.90 9.30
C SER A 14 7.94 4.92 8.44
N ALA A 15 7.39 5.97 9.05
CA ALA A 15 6.77 7.05 8.30
C ALA A 15 7.78 7.68 7.31
N GLY A 16 7.31 8.05 6.13
CA GLY A 16 8.14 8.55 5.03
C GLY A 16 8.76 7.48 4.14
N ASN A 17 8.86 6.22 4.60
CA ASN A 17 9.35 5.12 3.78
C ASN A 17 8.33 4.66 2.73
N TYR A 18 8.84 3.90 1.77
CA TYR A 18 8.09 3.47 0.59
C TYR A 18 7.86 1.96 0.58
N LEU A 19 6.71 1.54 0.03
CA LEU A 19 6.38 0.15 -0.26
C LEU A 19 6.08 -0.01 -1.75
N SER A 20 6.74 -0.97 -2.40
CA SER A 20 6.39 -1.39 -3.75
C SER A 20 5.52 -2.64 -3.68
N ILE A 21 4.31 -2.58 -4.22
CA ILE A 21 3.34 -3.68 -4.17
C ILE A 21 3.09 -4.16 -5.59
N LEU A 22 3.28 -5.46 -5.83
CA LEU A 22 2.93 -6.12 -7.08
C LEU A 22 1.58 -6.82 -6.91
N LEU A 23 0.67 -6.56 -7.83
CA LEU A 23 -0.69 -7.07 -7.79
C LEU A 23 -1.00 -7.79 -9.09
N LYS A 24 -1.77 -8.87 -8.98
CA LYS A 24 -2.33 -9.62 -10.11
C LYS A 24 -3.84 -9.55 -10.02
N GLY A 25 -4.49 -9.11 -11.09
CA GLY A 25 -5.91 -8.86 -11.20
C GLY A 25 -6.29 -7.40 -10.96
N THR A 26 -7.27 -6.93 -11.74
CA THR A 26 -7.89 -5.60 -11.63
C THR A 26 -8.60 -5.38 -10.29
N GLU A 27 -9.32 -6.39 -9.81
CA GLU A 27 -10.04 -6.29 -8.54
C GLU A 27 -9.10 -6.16 -7.32
N PRO A 28 -8.06 -7.00 -7.16
CA PRO A 28 -7.03 -6.78 -6.14
C PRO A 28 -6.36 -5.41 -6.21
N HIS A 29 -6.07 -4.93 -7.43
CA HIS A 29 -5.53 -3.59 -7.64
C HIS A 29 -6.44 -2.48 -7.09
N ARG A 30 -7.71 -2.49 -7.48
CA ARG A 30 -8.71 -1.51 -7.00
C ARG A 30 -8.90 -1.57 -5.49
N ASN A 31 -9.02 -2.77 -4.93
CA ASN A 31 -9.27 -2.97 -3.50
C ASN A 31 -8.08 -2.52 -2.65
N VAL A 32 -6.85 -2.82 -3.09
CA VAL A 32 -5.63 -2.40 -2.40
C VAL A 32 -5.45 -0.89 -2.49
N ALA A 33 -5.64 -0.28 -3.66
CA ALA A 33 -5.53 1.16 -3.84
C ALA A 33 -6.55 1.94 -2.99
N ALA A 34 -7.79 1.47 -2.94
CA ALA A 34 -8.84 2.06 -2.09
C ALA A 34 -8.47 1.96 -0.60
N ALA A 35 -7.99 0.80 -0.15
CA ALA A 35 -7.58 0.62 1.23
C ALA A 35 -6.39 1.51 1.62
N ILE A 36 -5.35 1.61 0.79
CA ILE A 36 -4.19 2.48 1.05
C ILE A 36 -4.63 3.93 1.26
N ARG A 37 -5.52 4.44 0.40
CA ARG A 37 -6.07 5.80 0.52
C ARG A 37 -6.93 5.97 1.76
N ALA A 38 -7.81 5.01 2.06
CA ALA A 38 -8.65 5.02 3.26
C ALA A 38 -7.84 5.04 4.57
N LEU A 39 -6.64 4.46 4.54
CA LEU A 39 -5.71 4.45 5.67
C LEU A 39 -4.89 5.74 5.81
N GLY A 40 -5.05 6.68 4.86
CA GLY A 40 -4.36 7.97 4.85
C GLY A 40 -2.92 7.91 4.33
N HIS A 41 -2.58 6.90 3.53
CA HIS A 41 -1.26 6.78 2.90
C HIS A 41 -1.30 7.26 1.44
N ASP A 42 -0.13 7.67 0.93
CA ASP A 42 -0.02 8.25 -0.40
C ASP A 42 0.37 7.17 -1.43
N ILE A 43 -0.37 7.08 -2.53
CA ILE A 43 0.05 6.30 -3.71
C ILE A 43 0.80 7.27 -4.63
N LEU A 44 2.11 7.09 -4.75
CA LEU A 44 2.98 7.91 -5.57
C LEU A 44 3.02 7.47 -7.03
N ARG A 45 2.89 6.16 -7.27
CA ARG A 45 2.78 5.60 -8.61
C ARG A 45 1.76 4.48 -8.63
N ASP A 46 1.01 4.44 -9.72
CA ASP A 46 0.07 3.40 -10.07
C ASP A 46 0.35 3.00 -11.52
N GLU A 47 1.08 1.89 -11.69
CA GLU A 47 1.62 1.46 -12.98
C GLU A 47 0.95 0.15 -13.41
N THR A 48 0.52 0.10 -14.68
CA THR A 48 0.12 -1.17 -15.29
C THR A 48 1.35 -1.79 -15.96
N LEU A 49 1.78 -2.93 -15.44
CA LEU A 49 2.97 -3.63 -15.95
C LEU A 49 2.63 -4.52 -17.15
N ASP A 50 1.44 -5.14 -17.13
CA ASP A 50 0.96 -6.02 -18.19
C ASP A 50 -0.57 -6.08 -18.12
N GLU A 51 -1.25 -5.46 -19.09
CA GLU A 51 -2.71 -5.46 -19.15
C GLU A 51 -3.28 -6.85 -19.41
N GLN A 52 -2.64 -7.65 -20.26
CA GLN A 52 -3.13 -8.99 -20.63
C GLN A 52 -3.02 -9.96 -19.46
N ALA A 53 -1.93 -9.88 -18.69
CA ALA A 53 -1.74 -10.67 -17.47
C ALA A 53 -2.36 -10.04 -16.22
N ALA A 54 -3.01 -8.87 -16.37
CA ALA A 54 -3.56 -8.05 -15.29
C ALA A 54 -2.55 -7.80 -14.16
N ARG A 55 -1.32 -7.39 -14.50
CA ARG A 55 -0.26 -7.10 -13.52
C ARG A 55 -0.14 -5.60 -13.29
N TYR A 56 -0.17 -5.21 -12.02
CA TYR A 56 -0.10 -3.82 -11.57
C TYR A 56 0.99 -3.64 -10.53
N ARG A 57 1.53 -2.42 -10.46
CA ARG A 57 2.47 -2.00 -9.44
C ARG A 57 2.00 -0.72 -8.78
N LEU A 58 1.94 -0.74 -7.46
CA LEU A 58 1.71 0.46 -6.66
C LEU A 58 2.99 0.83 -5.91
N LEU A 59 3.41 2.09 -6.01
CA LEU A 59 4.42 2.66 -5.12
C LEU A 59 3.71 3.51 -4.07
N VAL A 60 3.79 3.10 -2.81
CA VAL A 60 3.10 3.73 -1.68
C VAL A 60 4.12 4.39 -0.78
N ARG A 61 3.83 5.59 -0.28
CA ARG A 61 4.56 6.22 0.82
C ARG A 61 3.74 6.14 2.10
N LYS A 62 4.34 5.64 3.19
CA LYS A 62 3.68 5.68 4.50
C LYS A 62 3.61 7.12 5.00
N SER A 63 2.40 7.66 5.09
CA SER A 63 2.18 8.97 5.71
C SER A 63 2.39 8.90 7.23
N ALA A 64 3.01 9.94 7.79
CA ALA A 64 3.20 10.10 9.23
C ALA A 64 1.88 10.39 9.97
N ALA A 65 0.85 10.84 9.24
CA ALA A 65 -0.41 11.35 9.80
C ALA A 65 -1.21 10.32 10.63
N ASN A 66 -0.88 9.02 10.53
CA ASN A 66 -1.61 7.96 11.21
C ASN A 66 -0.72 7.08 12.13
N THR A 67 0.54 7.50 12.38
CA THR A 67 1.51 6.72 13.18
C THR A 67 1.44 6.97 14.69
N SER A 68 0.50 7.78 15.16
CA SER A 68 0.34 8.11 16.59
C SER A 68 -0.15 6.95 17.46
N ALA A 69 -0.35 5.74 16.91
CA ALA A 69 -0.80 4.57 17.66
C ALA A 69 0.27 3.48 17.87
N SER A 70 1.54 3.70 17.49
CA SER A 70 2.59 2.70 17.72
C SER A 70 3.97 3.32 17.93
N ALA A 71 4.15 3.99 19.07
CA ALA A 71 5.45 4.04 19.71
C ALA A 71 5.41 3.03 20.88
N PRO A 72 6.20 1.94 20.85
CA PRO A 72 6.47 1.22 22.09
C PRO A 72 7.41 2.12 22.91
N SER A 73 6.90 2.62 24.03
CA SER A 73 7.71 3.24 25.06
C SER A 73 8.77 2.23 25.52
N ALA A 74 10.04 2.60 25.42
CA ALA A 74 11.16 1.97 26.10
C ALA A 74 12.10 3.06 26.59
#